data_AF-A0A7C4D4U1-F1
#
_entry.id   AF-A0A7C4D4U1-F1
#
_cell.length_a   1.000
_cell.length_b   1.000
_cell.length_c   1.000
_cell.angle_alpha   90.00
_cell.angle_beta   90.00
_cell.angle_gamma   90.00
#
_symmetry.space_group_name_H-M   'P 1'
#
loop_
_entity.id
_entity.type
_entity.pdbx_description
1 polymer ?
#
loop_
_entity_poly.entity_id
_entity_poly.type
_entity_poly.pdbx_seq_one_letter_code
_entity_poly.pdbx_strand_id
1 'polypeptide(L)' 'MFTVKCEKCGFAFYKGAKPPTLYRIYVQYGGRCPRCGREIGWVPKEIEVEHKRKVQMMK' A
#
# COMPACT_ATOMS: atom_id res chain seq x y z
N MET A 1 2.87 -8.91 -4.92
CA MET A 1 2.98 -7.50 -5.30
C MET A 1 2.49 -6.69 -4.12
N PHE A 2 3.27 -5.73 -3.62
CA PHE A 2 2.89 -4.89 -2.49
C PHE A 2 2.25 -3.60 -2.98
N THR A 3 1.20 -3.18 -2.28
CA THR A 3 0.50 -1.91 -2.54
C THR A 3 0.32 -1.18 -1.22
N VAL A 4 0.60 0.13 -1.22
CA VAL A 4 0.26 1.02 -0.11
C VAL A 4 -0.76 2.01 -0.64
N LYS A 5 -1.96 2.02 -0.05
CA LYS A 5 -3.11 2.81 -0.51
C LYS A 5 -3.69 3.64 0.63
N CYS A 6 -4.29 4.78 0.29
CA CYS A 6 -5.07 5.56 1.24
C CYS A 6 -6.32 4.79 1.64
N GLU A 7 -6.50 4.55 2.94
CA GLU A 7 -7.69 3.89 3.49
C GLU A 7 -9.00 4.58 3.06
N LYS A 8 -9.02 5.91 2.94
CA LYS A 8 -10.26 6.66 2.65
C LYS A 8 -10.64 6.67 1.18
N CYS A 9 -9.68 6.89 0.28
CA CYS A 9 -9.97 7.17 -1.14
C CYS A 9 -9.28 6.22 -2.13
N GLY A 10 -8.53 5.23 -1.63
CA GLY A 10 -7.85 4.24 -2.46
C GLY A 10 -6.66 4.78 -3.27
N PHE A 11 -6.25 6.04 -3.09
CA PHE A 11 -5.06 6.58 -3.76
C PHE A 11 -3.84 5.70 -3.45
N ALA A 12 -3.18 5.18 -4.49
CA ALA A 12 -2.02 4.33 -4.35
C ALA A 12 -0.76 5.18 -4.17
N PHE A 13 -0.19 5.18 -2.96
CA PHE A 13 1.08 5.81 -2.67
C PHE A 13 2.27 5.02 -3.23
N TYR A 14 2.13 3.69 -3.33
CA TYR A 14 3.15 2.81 -3.84
C TYR A 14 2.53 1.54 -4.43
N LYS A 15 3.13 1.03 -5.52
CA LYS A 15 2.92 -0.31 -6.07
C LYS A 15 4.27 -0.87 -6.51
N GLY A 16 4.62 -2.06 -6.03
CA GLY A 16 5.90 -2.67 -6.43
C GLY A 16 6.13 -4.08 -5.89
N ALA A 17 7.17 -4.74 -6.40
CA ALA A 17 7.48 -6.13 -6.07
C ALA A 17 8.04 -6.31 -4.65
N LYS A 18 8.68 -5.27 -4.09
CA LYS A 18 9.26 -5.27 -2.75
C LYS A 18 8.43 -4.41 -1.80
N PRO A 19 8.35 -4.75 -0.50
CA PRO A 19 7.68 -3.91 0.49
C PRO A 19 8.46 -2.60 0.68
N PRO A 20 7.80 -1.44 0.63
CA PRO A 20 8.46 -0.15 0.85
C PRO A 20 8.62 0.13 2.35
N THR A 21 9.50 1.07 2.70
CA THR A 21 9.52 1.66 4.05
C THR A 21 8.38 2.68 4.17
N LEU A 22 7.41 2.42 5.04
CA LEU A 22 6.22 3.27 5.18
C LEU A 22 6.53 4.70 5.67
N TYR A 23 7.57 4.86 6.50
CA TYR A 23 8.05 6.17 6.91
C TYR A 23 8.52 7.03 5.72
N ARG A 24 9.15 6.42 4.71
CA ARG A 24 9.58 7.13 3.50
C ARG A 24 8.39 7.66 2.71
N ILE A 25 7.32 6.87 2.61
CA ILE A 25 6.06 7.29 1.98
C ILE A 25 5.45 8.46 2.76
N TYR A 26 5.39 8.36 4.09
CA TYR A 26 4.88 9.43 4.94
C TYR A 26 5.61 10.76 4.71
N VAL A 27 6.95 10.75 4.73
CA VAL A 27 7.78 11.94 4.48
C VAL A 27 7.57 12.48 3.05
N GLN A 28 7.53 11.60 2.05
CA GLN A 28 7.34 12.00 0.64
C GLN A 28 6.02 12.74 0.41
N TYR A 29 4.95 12.36 1.10
CA TYR A 29 3.64 12.99 0.97
C TYR A 29 3.32 14.01 2.08
N GLY A 30 4.29 14.34 2.93
CA GLY A 30 4.11 15.33 4.00
C GLY A 30 2.99 14.98 4.99
N GLY A 31 2.77 13.68 5.25
CA GLY A 31 1.73 13.23 6.17
C GLY A 31 0.28 13.44 5.71
N ARG A 32 0.03 13.78 4.43
CA ARG A 32 -1.33 13.92 3.89
C ARG A 32 -1.52 13.19 2.57
N CYS A 33 -2.72 12.68 2.34
CA CYS A 33 -3.09 12.13 1.05
C CYS A 33 -3.22 13.26 0.01
N PRO A 34 -2.50 13.21 -1.12
CA PRO A 34 -2.55 14.27 -2.13
C PRO A 34 -3.89 14.32 -2.88
N ARG A 35 -4.68 13.23 -2.82
CA ARG A 35 -5.99 13.15 -3.50
C ARG A 35 -7.14 13.66 -2.63
N CYS A 36 -7.18 13.27 -1.35
CA CYS A 36 -8.34 13.56 -0.50
C CYS A 36 -8.04 14.40 0.75
N GLY A 37 -6.78 14.83 0.92
CA GLY A 37 -6.33 15.68 2.02
C GLY A 37 -6.26 15.00 3.39
N ARG A 38 -6.67 13.72 3.51
CA ARG A 38 -6.67 13.01 4.79
C ARG A 38 -5.26 12.88 5.34
N GLU A 39 -5.10 13.13 6.63
CA GLU A 39 -3.87 12.81 7.35
C GLU A 39 -3.58 11.30 7.31
N ILE A 40 -2.32 10.98 7.09
CA ILE A 40 -1.82 9.60 7.04
C ILE A 40 -0.72 9.42 8.08
N GLY A 41 -0.67 8.24 8.70
CA GLY A 41 0.44 7.83 9.57
C GLY A 41 1.48 7.01 8.81
N TRP A 42 2.65 6.79 9.42
CA TRP A 42 3.66 5.85 8.91
C TRP A 42 3.42 4.40 9.37
N VAL A 43 2.51 4.18 10.32
CA VAL A 43 2.03 2.85 10.71
C VAL A 43 0.76 2.56 9.91
N PRO A 44 0.69 1.42 9.21
CA PRO A 44 -0.49 1.06 8.43
C PRO A 44 -1.61 0.69 9.40
N LYS A 45 -2.84 1.11 9.09
CA LYS A 45 -4.02 0.79 9.90
C LYS A 45 -4.54 -0.62 9.66
N GLU A 46 -4.40 -1.11 8.44
CA GLU A 46 -4.86 -2.43 8.00
C GLU A 46 -3.82 -3.06 7.07
N ILE A 47 -3.68 -4.39 7.15
CA ILE A 47 -2.77 -5.18 6.31
C ILE A 47 -3.57 -6.35 5.74
N GLU A 48 -3.72 -6.36 4.42
CA GLU A 48 -4.35 -7.46 3.68
C GLU A 48 -3.24 -8.31 3.01
N VAL A 49 -3.25 -9.63 3.20
CA VAL A 49 -2.28 -10.56 2.60
C VAL A 49 -3.01 -11.60 1.76
N GLU A 50 -2.77 -11.57 0.45
CA GLU A 50 -3.30 -12.57 -0.48
C GLU A 50 -2.23 -13.58 -0.88
N HIS A 51 -2.50 -14.87 -0.66
CA HIS A 51 -1.65 -15.95 -1.11
C HIS A 51 -2.14 -16.48 -2.46
N LYS A 52 -1.39 -16.25 -3.55
CA LYS A 52 -1.71 -16.83 -4.85
C LYS A 52 -1.33 -18.32 -4.85
N ARG A 53 -2.29 -19.22 -4.63
CA ARG A 53 -2.10 -20.65 -4.89
C ARG A 53 -1.88 -20.84 -6.39
N LYS A 54 -0.74 -21.42 -6.79
CA LYS A 54 -0.54 -21.91 -8.17
C LYS A 54 -1.33 -23.21 -8.30
N VAL A 55 -2.43 -23.21 -9.04
CA VAL A 55 -3.05 -24.47 -9.49
C VAL A 55 -2.21 -24.96 -10.66
N GLN A 56 -1.37 -25.96 -10.41
CA GLN A 56 -0.58 -26.61 -11.45
C GLN A 56 -1.50 -27.55 -12.22
N MET A 57 -2.04 -27.10 -13.36
CA MET A 57 -2.69 -27.99 -14.31
C MET A 57 -1.61 -28.83 -14.99
N MET A 58 -1.51 -30.09 -14.58
CA MET A 58 -0.79 -31.12 -15.33
C MET A 58 -1.56 -31.32 -16.64
N LYS A 59 -0.94 -31.00 -17.77
CA LYS A 59 -1.43 -31.38 -19.11
C LYS A 59 -0.98 -32.80 -19.42
#